data_AF-A0A1I0RA92-F1
#
_entry.id   AF-A0A1I0RA92-F1
#
_cell.length_a   1.000
_cell.length_b   1.000
_cell.length_c   1.000
_cell.angle_alpha   90.00
_cell.angle_beta   90.00
_cell.angle_gamma   90.00
#
_symmetry.space_group_name_H-M   'P 1'
#
loop_
_entity.id
_entity.type
_entity.pdbx_description
1 polymer ?
#
loop_
_entity_poly.entity_id
_entity_poly.type
_entity_poly.pdbx_seq_one_letter_code
_entity_poly.pdbx_strand_id
1 'polypeptide(L)'
;MLINTGKLVYQWLRQIDQATGLPTGLRKPNDPGDLDYVPPVDSPGYCPIPYSWEPLDPYCVKTSEADSNNTGYKGWRNRRRLLANIPDGFVEPNLQWEGSGTWFPPVYDDVSCPIVVTQLQAFDYCVLTFGFQDYDGVNLQTFAGGIKTGTQLDTRWAGVTPSYSDFPYNSPPQDAYYSWRKDMYGRERLLLNFKSIAMLETTAATTDIGIRTMWEICRMGDFDMRVRTYLGGTMMDNNGEFQNTGGTLVQDITLSANGTKMGTYPRYNSSEDAAMFRYNRSTKQATLQIL
;
A
#
# COMPACT_ATOMS: atom_id res chain seq x y z
N MET A 1 -31.40 -1.27 -5.47
CA MET A 1 -31.25 -2.68 -5.91
C MET A 1 -31.73 -2.72 -7.35
N LEU A 2 -30.82 -2.79 -8.32
CA LEU A 2 -31.20 -2.98 -9.72
C LEU A 2 -31.73 -4.41 -9.84
N ILE A 3 -33.04 -4.54 -10.02
CA ILE A 3 -33.69 -5.85 -10.22
C ILE A 3 -33.23 -6.33 -11.61
N ASN A 4 -32.73 -7.56 -11.71
CA ASN A 4 -32.44 -8.16 -13.00
C ASN A 4 -33.75 -8.25 -13.80
N THR A 5 -33.93 -7.37 -14.80
CA THR A 5 -35.07 -7.37 -15.71
C THR A 5 -34.77 -8.10 -17.02
N GLY A 6 -33.72 -8.93 -17.05
CA GLY A 6 -33.37 -9.74 -18.20
C GLY A 6 -34.56 -10.61 -18.59
N LYS A 7 -35.11 -10.36 -19.78
CA LYS A 7 -36.19 -11.18 -20.35
C LYS A 7 -35.60 -12.22 -21.26
N LEU A 8 -35.98 -13.47 -21.02
CA LEU A 8 -35.71 -14.54 -21.96
C LEU A 8 -36.63 -14.36 -23.18
N VAL A 9 -36.02 -14.19 -24.36
CA VAL A 9 -36.73 -14.04 -25.62
C VAL A 9 -36.62 -15.34 -26.40
N TYR A 10 -37.77 -15.93 -26.73
CA TYR A 10 -37.82 -17.07 -27.63
C TYR A 10 -37.75 -16.56 -29.07
N GLN A 11 -36.79 -17.05 -29.87
CA GLN A 11 -36.65 -16.69 -31.28
C GLN A 11 -37.46 -17.62 -32.20
N TRP A 12 -37.65 -18.86 -31.78
CA TRP A 12 -38.30 -19.91 -32.57
C TRP A 12 -39.29 -20.69 -31.71
N LEU A 13 -40.46 -20.96 -32.27
CA LEU A 13 -41.44 -21.91 -31.72
C LEU A 13 -41.27 -23.26 -32.40
N ARG A 14 -41.47 -24.34 -31.63
CA ARG A 14 -41.38 -25.72 -32.12
C ARG A 14 -42.75 -26.37 -32.04
N GLN A 15 -43.18 -26.99 -33.13
CA GLN A 15 -44.45 -27.72 -33.14
C GLN A 15 -44.31 -29.05 -32.39
N ILE A 16 -45.29 -29.35 -31.53
CA ILE A 16 -45.42 -30.59 -30.78
C ILE A 16 -46.61 -31.36 -31.32
N ASP A 17 -46.45 -32.66 -31.56
CA ASP A 17 -47.55 -33.57 -31.88
C ASP A 17 -48.41 -33.80 -30.62
N GLN A 18 -49.71 -33.52 -30.72
CA GLN A 18 -50.59 -33.53 -29.56
C GLN A 18 -50.85 -34.94 -29.00
N ALA A 19 -50.78 -35.98 -29.84
CA ALA A 19 -51.05 -37.36 -29.42
C ALA A 19 -49.85 -37.97 -28.67
N THR A 20 -48.63 -37.59 -29.07
CA THR A 20 -47.39 -38.17 -28.55
C THR A 20 -46.65 -37.25 -27.59
N GLY A 21 -46.92 -35.95 -27.62
CA GLY A 21 -46.16 -34.93 -26.89
C GLY A 21 -44.73 -34.73 -27.45
N LEU A 22 -44.40 -35.32 -28.60
CA LEU A 22 -43.06 -35.27 -29.18
C LEU A 22 -42.93 -34.16 -30.23
N PRO A 23 -41.73 -33.58 -30.42
CA PRO A 23 -41.49 -32.59 -31.46
C PRO A 23 -41.66 -33.16 -32.87
N THR A 24 -42.40 -32.47 -33.74
CA THR A 24 -42.58 -32.89 -35.15
C THR A 24 -41.36 -32.58 -36.03
N GLY A 25 -40.48 -31.71 -35.56
CA GLY A 25 -39.33 -31.20 -36.32
C GLY A 25 -39.58 -29.85 -36.99
N LEU A 26 -40.85 -29.44 -37.16
CA LEU A 26 -41.20 -28.12 -37.70
C LEU A 26 -40.92 -27.01 -36.67
N ARG A 27 -40.44 -25.88 -37.17
CA ARG A 27 -40.15 -24.66 -36.39
C ARG A 27 -40.62 -23.43 -37.16
N LYS A 28 -40.99 -22.39 -36.44
CA LYS A 28 -41.28 -21.07 -37.02
C LYS A 28 -40.75 -19.93 -36.14
N PRO A 29 -40.54 -18.71 -36.65
CA PRO A 29 -40.20 -17.56 -35.82
C PRO A 29 -41.26 -17.29 -34.74
N ASN A 30 -40.85 -16.77 -33.59
CA ASN A 30 -41.77 -16.32 -32.53
C ASN A 30 -42.16 -14.85 -32.75
N ASP A 31 -43.11 -14.62 -33.66
CA ASP A 31 -43.54 -13.28 -34.10
C ASP A 31 -44.67 -12.72 -33.19
N PRO A 32 -44.56 -11.48 -32.66
CA PRO A 32 -45.63 -10.84 -31.87
C PRO A 32 -46.99 -10.71 -32.58
N GLY A 33 -47.04 -10.81 -33.90
CA GLY A 33 -48.28 -10.78 -34.68
C GLY A 33 -49.01 -12.13 -34.73
N ASP A 34 -48.38 -13.22 -34.30
CA ASP A 34 -48.95 -14.56 -34.34
C ASP A 34 -49.82 -14.86 -33.11
N LEU A 35 -50.87 -15.67 -33.30
CA LEU A 35 -51.77 -16.10 -32.23
C LEU A 35 -51.09 -16.96 -31.14
N ASP A 36 -49.97 -17.60 -31.47
CA ASP A 36 -49.19 -18.48 -30.59
C ASP A 36 -47.87 -17.83 -30.13
N TYR A 37 -47.75 -16.51 -30.25
CA TYR A 37 -46.63 -15.74 -29.72
C TYR A 37 -46.41 -16.01 -28.22
N VAL A 38 -45.16 -16.31 -27.86
CA VAL A 38 -44.73 -16.41 -26.46
C VAL A 38 -44.01 -15.10 -26.08
N PRO A 39 -44.60 -14.26 -25.20
CA PRO A 39 -43.97 -13.01 -24.80
C PRO A 39 -42.69 -13.26 -23.98
N PRO A 40 -41.73 -12.32 -23.99
CA PRO A 40 -40.52 -12.44 -23.21
C PRO A 40 -40.83 -12.62 -21.72
N VAL A 41 -40.19 -13.60 -21.07
CA VAL A 41 -40.42 -13.96 -19.67
C VAL A 41 -39.24 -13.48 -18.83
N ASP A 42 -39.50 -12.78 -17.72
CA ASP A 42 -38.46 -12.38 -16.77
C ASP A 42 -37.77 -13.63 -16.22
N SER A 43 -36.47 -13.76 -16.47
CA SER A 43 -35.74 -14.99 -16.14
C SER A 43 -34.35 -14.68 -15.58
N PRO A 44 -34.26 -14.40 -14.25
CA PRO A 44 -33.00 -13.99 -13.63
C PRO A 44 -31.93 -15.09 -13.65
N GLY A 45 -32.31 -16.36 -13.81
CA GLY A 45 -31.38 -17.49 -13.87
C GLY A 45 -30.77 -17.75 -15.25
N TYR A 46 -31.45 -17.36 -16.33
CA TYR A 46 -31.00 -17.62 -17.71
C TYR A 46 -30.39 -16.39 -18.39
N CYS A 47 -30.66 -15.19 -17.86
CA CYS A 47 -30.07 -13.94 -18.32
C CYS A 47 -29.31 -13.26 -17.17
N PRO A 48 -28.21 -13.84 -16.67
CA PRO A 48 -27.37 -13.13 -15.71
C PRO A 48 -26.84 -11.88 -16.40
N ILE A 49 -27.08 -10.71 -15.82
CA ILE A 49 -26.38 -9.50 -16.26
C ILE A 49 -24.90 -9.76 -15.98
N PRO A 50 -24.02 -9.75 -17.00
CA PRO A 50 -22.61 -9.99 -16.75
C PRO A 50 -22.09 -8.90 -15.83
N TYR A 51 -21.44 -9.32 -14.74
CA TYR A 51 -20.67 -8.39 -13.93
C TYR A 51 -19.38 -8.05 -14.67
N SER A 52 -19.08 -6.76 -14.76
CA SER A 52 -17.74 -6.29 -15.12
C SER A 52 -17.05 -5.73 -13.88
N TRP A 53 -15.74 -5.51 -13.98
CA TRP A 53 -14.94 -4.97 -12.90
C TRP A 53 -14.19 -3.76 -13.44
N GLU A 54 -13.97 -2.78 -12.58
CA GLU A 54 -13.05 -1.70 -12.86
C GLU A 54 -12.11 -1.47 -11.67
N PRO A 55 -10.89 -1.02 -11.94
CA PRO A 55 -9.94 -0.71 -10.89
C PRO A 55 -10.38 0.54 -10.11
N LEU A 56 -10.11 0.53 -8.80
CA LEU A 56 -10.42 1.62 -7.86
C LEU A 56 -9.15 1.97 -7.08
N ASP A 57 -9.08 3.19 -6.52
CA ASP A 57 -8.01 3.63 -5.61
C ASP A 57 -6.60 3.40 -6.17
N PRO A 58 -6.24 4.12 -7.26
CA PRO A 58 -4.93 3.99 -7.85
C PRO A 58 -3.84 4.40 -6.86
N TYR A 59 -2.72 3.70 -6.88
CA TYR A 59 -1.53 4.03 -6.10
C TYR A 59 -0.27 3.75 -6.93
N CYS A 60 0.85 4.34 -6.52
CA CYS A 60 2.11 4.17 -7.21
C CYS A 60 2.85 2.95 -6.66
N VAL A 61 3.35 2.11 -7.55
CA VAL A 61 4.10 0.90 -7.26
C VAL A 61 5.52 1.10 -7.79
N LYS A 62 6.51 0.91 -6.91
CA LYS A 62 7.91 0.88 -7.32
C LYS A 62 8.23 -0.45 -8.00
N THR A 63 9.04 -0.43 -9.06
CA THR A 63 9.73 -1.65 -9.52
C THR A 63 10.78 -2.06 -8.51
N SER A 64 11.00 -3.36 -8.35
CA SER A 64 11.92 -3.93 -7.36
C SER A 64 13.41 -3.63 -7.59
N GLU A 65 13.76 -2.73 -8.50
CA GLU A 65 15.13 -2.37 -8.82
C GLU A 65 15.30 -0.87 -8.71
N ALA A 66 16.43 -0.45 -8.14
CA ALA A 66 16.83 0.94 -7.96
C ALA A 66 17.18 1.58 -9.31
N ASP A 67 16.23 1.57 -10.25
CA ASP A 67 16.41 2.20 -11.54
C ASP A 67 16.43 3.72 -11.36
N SER A 68 17.47 4.35 -11.87
CA SER A 68 17.74 5.79 -11.73
C SER A 68 16.69 6.68 -12.40
N ASN A 69 15.73 6.07 -13.12
CA ASN A 69 14.84 6.78 -14.02
C ASN A 69 13.51 7.19 -13.39
N ASN A 70 13.28 6.90 -12.10
CA ASN A 70 12.16 7.47 -11.35
C ASN A 70 10.78 7.21 -11.99
N THR A 71 10.63 6.08 -12.70
CA THR A 71 9.41 5.70 -13.41
C THR A 71 8.60 4.72 -12.58
N GLY A 72 7.39 5.11 -12.17
CA GLY A 72 6.49 4.27 -11.38
C GLY A 72 5.54 3.43 -12.24
N TYR A 73 4.94 2.42 -11.63
CA TYR A 73 3.75 1.75 -12.16
C TYR A 73 2.54 2.25 -11.38
N LYS A 74 1.40 2.46 -12.03
CA LYS A 74 0.11 2.66 -11.38
C LYS A 74 -0.51 1.30 -11.08
N GLY A 75 -0.60 0.97 -9.79
CA GLY A 75 -1.37 -0.15 -9.26
C GLY A 75 -2.73 0.29 -8.73
N TRP A 76 -3.52 -0.67 -8.25
CA TRP A 76 -4.84 -0.42 -7.67
C TRP A 76 -5.04 -1.24 -6.40
N ARG A 77 -5.53 -0.59 -5.35
CA ARG A 77 -5.79 -1.23 -4.04
C ARG A 77 -7.02 -2.09 -4.10
N ASN A 78 -8.07 -1.53 -4.70
CA ASN A 78 -9.39 -2.09 -4.72
C ASN A 78 -9.87 -2.23 -6.15
N ARG A 79 -10.91 -3.05 -6.33
CA ARG A 79 -11.70 -3.10 -7.55
C ARG A 79 -13.16 -3.09 -7.16
N ARG A 80 -13.96 -2.39 -7.96
CA ARG A 80 -15.42 -2.35 -7.76
C ARG A 80 -16.12 -3.15 -8.83
N ARG A 81 -17.19 -3.83 -8.43
CA ARG A 81 -18.04 -4.58 -9.34
C ARG A 81 -19.06 -3.64 -9.99
N LEU A 82 -19.27 -3.88 -11.27
CA LEU A 82 -20.22 -3.15 -12.09
C LEU A 82 -21.31 -4.11 -12.56
N LEU A 83 -22.56 -3.71 -12.37
CA LEU A 83 -23.73 -4.36 -12.93
C LEU A 83 -24.21 -3.52 -14.11
N ALA A 84 -24.11 -4.05 -15.33
CA ALA A 84 -24.40 -3.29 -16.55
C ALA A 84 -23.63 -1.95 -16.62
N ASN A 85 -22.34 -1.98 -16.29
CA ASN A 85 -21.44 -0.80 -16.21
C ASN A 85 -21.84 0.26 -15.16
N ILE A 86 -22.72 -0.07 -14.21
CA ILE A 86 -23.09 0.79 -13.08
C ILE A 86 -22.54 0.18 -11.78
N PRO A 87 -21.83 0.95 -10.93
CA PRO A 87 -21.38 0.45 -9.63
C PRO A 87 -22.53 -0.12 -8.80
N ASP A 88 -22.40 -1.37 -8.35
CA ASP A 88 -23.43 -2.05 -7.54
C ASP A 88 -23.20 -1.89 -6.03
N GLY A 89 -22.11 -1.21 -5.64
CA GLY A 89 -21.68 -0.99 -4.27
C GLY A 89 -20.73 -2.06 -3.72
N PHE A 90 -20.48 -3.14 -4.46
CA PHE A 90 -19.52 -4.17 -4.06
C PHE A 90 -18.09 -3.75 -4.41
N VAL A 91 -17.21 -3.78 -3.41
CA VAL A 91 -15.78 -3.46 -3.51
C VAL A 91 -14.99 -4.58 -2.84
N GLU A 92 -13.91 -5.04 -3.47
CA GLU A 92 -12.97 -6.00 -2.88
C GLU A 92 -11.51 -5.62 -3.19
N PRO A 93 -10.54 -6.13 -2.41
CA PRO A 93 -9.12 -5.92 -2.69
C PRO A 93 -8.71 -6.44 -4.08
N ASN A 94 -7.82 -5.71 -4.76
CA ASN A 94 -7.26 -6.10 -6.05
C ASN A 94 -6.02 -7.00 -5.88
N LEU A 95 -6.24 -8.21 -5.38
CA LEU A 95 -5.19 -9.20 -5.12
C LEU A 95 -5.10 -10.22 -6.26
N GLN A 96 -3.88 -10.57 -6.67
CA GLN A 96 -3.66 -11.59 -7.69
C GLN A 96 -4.08 -12.96 -7.15
N TRP A 97 -4.88 -13.70 -7.91
CA TRP A 97 -5.40 -15.04 -7.54
C TRP A 97 -6.40 -15.09 -6.38
N GLU A 98 -6.84 -13.94 -5.86
CA GLU A 98 -7.85 -13.86 -4.81
C GLU A 98 -9.08 -13.06 -5.28
N GLY A 99 -10.19 -13.23 -4.55
CA GLY A 99 -11.46 -12.54 -4.82
C GLY A 99 -12.27 -13.11 -5.99
N SER A 100 -13.36 -12.42 -6.32
CA SER A 100 -14.32 -12.83 -7.35
C SER A 100 -14.12 -12.14 -8.71
N GLY A 101 -13.36 -11.04 -8.73
CA GLY A 101 -13.14 -10.22 -9.92
C GLY A 101 -11.85 -10.46 -10.68
N THR A 102 -11.74 -9.78 -11.83
CA THR A 102 -10.52 -9.73 -12.63
C THR A 102 -9.45 -8.96 -11.87
N TRP A 103 -8.24 -9.50 -11.78
CA TRP A 103 -7.09 -8.79 -11.23
C TRP A 103 -6.53 -7.77 -12.24
N PHE A 104 -6.26 -6.57 -11.77
CA PHE A 104 -5.66 -5.50 -12.57
C PHE A 104 -4.16 -5.40 -12.25
N PRO A 105 -3.26 -5.85 -13.15
CA PRO A 105 -1.82 -5.78 -12.97
C PRO A 105 -1.32 -4.34 -13.05
N PRO A 106 -0.35 -3.90 -12.22
CA PRO A 106 0.19 -2.55 -12.32
C PRO A 106 0.61 -2.18 -13.75
N VAL A 107 0.27 -0.97 -14.19
CA VAL A 107 0.58 -0.46 -15.54
C VAL A 107 1.59 0.67 -15.41
N TYR A 108 2.63 0.67 -16.24
CA TYR A 108 3.61 1.75 -16.26
C TYR A 108 2.91 3.11 -16.47
N ASP A 109 3.18 4.08 -15.60
CA ASP A 109 2.58 5.42 -15.66
C ASP A 109 3.53 6.46 -15.03
N ASP A 110 4.20 7.21 -15.90
CA ASP A 110 5.14 8.29 -15.52
C ASP A 110 4.47 9.67 -15.44
N VAL A 111 3.18 9.77 -15.75
CA VAL A 111 2.43 11.04 -15.73
C VAL A 111 1.63 11.19 -14.43
N SER A 112 0.94 10.14 -13.99
CA SER A 112 0.05 10.20 -12.83
C SER A 112 0.66 9.70 -11.53
N CYS A 113 1.89 9.17 -11.57
CA CYS A 113 2.61 8.64 -10.43
C CYS A 113 4.00 9.26 -10.22
N PRO A 114 4.11 10.58 -9.98
CA PRO A 114 5.39 11.21 -9.70
C PRO A 114 5.90 10.70 -8.34
N ILE A 115 7.09 10.09 -8.36
CA ILE A 115 7.81 9.79 -7.13
C ILE A 115 8.25 11.11 -6.50
N VAL A 116 7.63 11.47 -5.37
CA VAL A 116 7.98 12.68 -4.64
C VAL A 116 9.30 12.45 -3.91
N VAL A 117 10.35 13.11 -4.40
CA VAL A 117 11.67 13.14 -3.75
C VAL A 117 11.82 14.47 -3.03
N THR A 118 11.85 14.42 -1.70
CA THR A 118 12.10 15.59 -0.86
C THR A 118 13.59 15.73 -0.59
N GLN A 119 14.15 16.90 -0.89
CA GLN A 119 15.53 17.23 -0.54
C GLN A 119 15.61 17.64 0.94
N LEU A 120 16.50 17.01 1.68
CA LEU A 120 16.79 17.32 3.07
C LEU A 120 18.14 18.02 3.18
N GLN A 121 18.18 19.07 3.99
CA GLN A 121 19.37 19.87 4.30
C GLN A 121 20.38 19.04 5.10
N ALA A 122 21.53 19.62 5.46
CA ALA A 122 22.53 18.91 6.23
C ALA A 122 22.03 18.57 7.65
N PHE A 123 22.11 17.31 8.07
CA PHE A 123 21.72 16.88 9.42
C PHE A 123 22.53 15.68 9.94
N ASP A 124 22.49 15.49 11.26
CA ASP A 124 23.13 14.40 12.00
C ASP A 124 22.10 13.38 12.52
N TYR A 125 20.89 13.82 12.83
CA TYR A 125 19.81 13.00 13.35
C TYR A 125 18.52 13.24 12.58
N CYS A 126 17.72 12.20 12.38
CA CYS A 126 16.38 12.29 11.81
C CYS A 126 15.40 11.52 12.69
N VAL A 127 14.32 12.18 13.11
CA VAL A 127 13.22 11.59 13.86
C VAL A 127 11.99 11.53 12.96
N LEU A 128 11.49 10.32 12.74
CA LEU A 128 10.23 10.06 12.06
C LEU A 128 9.15 9.83 13.10
N THR A 129 7.99 10.44 12.92
CA THR A 129 6.80 10.20 13.74
C THR A 129 5.65 9.87 12.82
N PHE A 130 5.01 8.72 13.04
CA PHE A 130 3.92 8.25 12.21
C PHE A 130 2.59 8.55 12.92
N GLY A 131 1.71 9.27 12.22
CA GLY A 131 0.34 9.53 12.62
C GLY A 131 -0.61 8.87 11.63
N PHE A 132 -1.68 8.28 12.11
CA PHE A 132 -2.75 7.71 11.28
C PHE A 132 -4.04 8.45 11.66
N GLN A 133 -4.75 8.99 10.64
CA GLN A 133 -5.79 10.00 10.86
C GLN A 133 -7.07 9.45 11.48
N ASP A 134 -7.27 8.13 11.51
CA ASP A 134 -8.44 7.52 12.12
C ASP A 134 -8.04 6.28 12.90
N TYR A 135 -8.72 6.06 14.03
CA TYR A 135 -8.67 4.86 14.89
C TYR A 135 -7.57 4.83 15.97
N ASP A 136 -7.84 5.50 17.09
CA ASP A 136 -7.20 5.26 18.40
C ASP A 136 -7.17 3.76 18.73
N GLY A 137 -6.03 3.10 18.54
CA GLY A 137 -5.77 1.77 19.09
C GLY A 137 -5.38 0.67 18.11
N VAL A 138 -5.23 0.93 16.80
CA VAL A 138 -4.70 -0.06 15.86
C VAL A 138 -3.28 0.33 15.43
N ASN A 139 -2.29 -0.52 15.73
CA ASN A 139 -0.89 -0.17 15.59
C ASN A 139 -0.41 -0.35 14.14
N LEU A 140 -0.13 0.76 13.46
CA LEU A 140 0.80 0.75 12.34
C LEU A 140 2.18 0.43 12.89
N GLN A 141 2.77 -0.67 12.45
CA GLN A 141 4.06 -1.14 12.91
C GLN A 141 5.14 -0.66 11.93
N THR A 142 6.20 -0.06 12.46
CA THR A 142 7.25 0.62 11.67
C THR A 142 8.62 0.04 11.92
N PHE A 143 9.43 0.02 10.87
CA PHE A 143 10.80 -0.48 10.90
C PHE A 143 11.75 0.44 10.15
N ALA A 144 13.00 0.51 10.61
CA ALA A 144 14.12 1.12 9.89
C ALA A 144 15.27 0.13 9.72
N GLY A 145 15.94 0.15 8.57
CA GLY A 145 17.08 -0.73 8.31
C GLY A 145 17.93 -0.29 7.12
N GLY A 146 19.16 -0.77 7.05
CA GLY A 146 20.09 -0.47 5.94
C GLY A 146 19.77 -1.27 4.68
N ILE A 147 19.84 -0.64 3.51
CA ILE A 147 19.64 -1.29 2.22
C ILE A 147 20.97 -1.32 1.46
N LYS A 148 21.61 -2.50 1.39
CA LYS A 148 22.83 -2.75 0.59
C LYS A 148 23.91 -1.68 0.83
N THR A 149 24.09 -1.30 2.09
CA THR A 149 25.02 -0.28 2.54
C THR A 149 26.48 -0.74 2.47
N GLY A 150 26.71 -2.05 2.38
CA GLY A 150 28.05 -2.65 2.47
C GLY A 150 28.61 -2.60 3.90
N THR A 151 27.74 -2.43 4.90
CA THR A 151 28.12 -2.33 6.33
C THR A 151 27.37 -3.36 7.17
N GLN A 152 27.67 -3.39 8.48
CA GLN A 152 26.92 -4.19 9.46
C GLN A 152 25.43 -3.85 9.60
N LEU A 153 24.96 -2.76 8.97
CA LEU A 153 23.54 -2.40 8.93
C LEU A 153 22.73 -3.29 7.98
N ASP A 154 23.39 -3.94 7.03
CA ASP A 154 22.70 -4.79 6.06
C ASP A 154 22.05 -5.96 6.79
N THR A 155 20.77 -6.23 6.46
CA THR A 155 19.91 -7.22 7.11
C THR A 155 19.49 -6.91 8.56
N ARG A 156 19.89 -5.76 9.11
CA ARG A 156 19.50 -5.34 10.46
C ARG A 156 18.38 -4.30 10.40
N TRP A 157 17.32 -4.59 11.14
CA TRP A 157 16.14 -3.74 11.25
C TRP A 157 15.85 -3.47 12.72
N ALA A 158 15.48 -2.24 13.05
CA ALA A 158 14.94 -1.86 14.34
C ALA A 158 13.46 -1.49 14.19
N GLY A 159 12.62 -1.90 15.14
CA GLY A 159 11.18 -1.65 15.15
C GLY A 159 10.37 -2.67 15.93
N VAL A 160 9.08 -2.35 16.12
CA VAL A 160 7.97 -3.25 16.47
C VAL A 160 7.94 -3.89 17.85
N THR A 161 9.06 -4.36 18.38
CA THR A 161 9.09 -4.94 19.74
C THR A 161 10.23 -4.37 20.57
N PRO A 162 10.10 -4.34 21.91
CA PRO A 162 11.19 -3.93 22.79
C PRO A 162 12.49 -4.70 22.57
N SER A 163 12.42 -5.95 22.07
CA SER A 163 13.61 -6.77 21.79
C SER A 163 14.37 -6.34 20.54
N TYR A 164 13.77 -5.50 19.69
CA TYR A 164 14.38 -4.95 18.48
C TYR A 164 14.21 -3.43 18.41
N SER A 165 14.08 -2.77 19.56
CA SER A 165 13.88 -1.32 19.62
C SER A 165 15.10 -0.55 19.16
N ASP A 166 16.31 -1.07 19.40
CA ASP A 166 17.55 -0.35 19.16
C ASP A 166 18.54 -1.23 18.40
N PHE A 167 19.31 -0.62 17.50
CA PHE A 167 20.46 -1.25 16.87
C PHE A 167 21.69 -0.34 16.99
N PRO A 168 22.76 -0.75 17.71
CA PRO A 168 22.89 -2.01 18.44
C PRO A 168 21.90 -2.14 19.61
N TYR A 169 21.58 -3.38 19.98
CA TYR A 169 20.59 -3.67 21.03
C TYR A 169 20.92 -2.98 22.35
N ASN A 170 19.90 -2.42 23.03
CA ASN A 170 20.00 -1.66 24.29
C ASN A 170 20.96 -0.46 24.26
N SER A 171 21.36 0.03 23.09
CA SER A 171 22.16 1.24 23.01
C SER A 171 21.28 2.46 23.28
N PRO A 172 21.75 3.47 24.03
CA PRO A 172 21.00 4.71 24.17
C PRO A 172 20.86 5.40 22.80
N PRO A 173 19.84 6.26 22.60
CA PRO A 173 19.55 6.87 21.30
C PRO A 173 20.72 7.59 20.63
N GLN A 174 21.61 8.20 21.43
CA GLN A 174 22.82 8.87 20.95
C GLN A 174 23.87 7.92 20.34
N ASP A 175 23.87 6.65 20.74
CA ASP A 175 24.87 5.65 20.36
C ASP A 175 24.30 4.60 19.39
N ALA A 176 22.98 4.41 19.38
CA ALA A 176 22.29 3.54 18.42
C ALA A 176 22.32 4.14 17.00
N TYR A 177 22.39 3.31 15.96
CA TYR A 177 22.15 3.67 14.56
C TYR A 177 20.67 3.91 14.29
N TYR A 178 19.83 3.03 14.84
CA TYR A 178 18.38 3.10 14.77
C TYR A 178 17.81 2.92 16.16
N SER A 179 16.76 3.67 16.47
CA SER A 179 16.02 3.50 17.73
C SER A 179 14.53 3.67 17.45
N TRP A 180 13.70 2.82 18.04
CA TRP A 180 12.25 2.82 17.90
C TRP A 180 11.60 3.03 19.25
N ARG A 181 10.60 3.89 19.30
CA ARG A 181 9.78 4.13 20.49
C ARG A 181 8.31 4.22 20.11
N LYS A 182 7.48 3.85 21.07
CA LYS A 182 6.03 4.03 21.01
C LYS A 182 5.63 5.02 22.10
N ASP A 183 4.87 6.05 21.74
CA ASP A 183 4.36 7.00 22.72
C ASP A 183 3.08 6.48 23.41
N MET A 184 2.62 7.20 24.43
CA MET A 184 1.42 6.84 25.19
C MET A 184 0.12 6.87 24.38
N TYR A 185 0.12 7.51 23.20
CA TYR A 185 -1.03 7.56 22.28
C TYR A 185 -0.90 6.52 21.15
N GLY A 186 0.10 5.64 21.23
CA GLY A 186 0.32 4.59 20.25
C GLY A 186 0.98 5.07 18.96
N ARG A 187 1.46 6.31 18.89
CA ARG A 187 2.24 6.78 17.75
C ARG A 187 3.62 6.17 17.79
N GLU A 188 4.04 5.67 16.64
CA GLU A 188 5.37 5.10 16.48
C GLU A 188 6.37 6.15 16.05
N ARG A 189 7.59 6.00 16.55
CA ARG A 189 8.69 6.92 16.29
C ARG A 189 9.96 6.15 15.99
N LEU A 190 10.65 6.58 14.95
CA LEU A 190 11.95 6.06 14.56
C LEU A 190 12.97 7.19 14.65
N LEU A 191 14.07 6.95 15.36
CA LEU A 191 15.29 7.74 15.28
C LEU A 191 16.26 7.05 14.32
N LEU A 192 16.76 7.83 13.36
CA LEU A 192 17.87 7.50 12.49
C LEU A 192 19.06 8.38 12.89
N ASN A 193 20.11 7.76 13.43
CA ASN A 193 21.32 8.44 13.86
C ASN A 193 22.36 8.44 12.73
N PHE A 194 22.21 9.36 11.80
CA PHE A 194 23.10 9.47 10.65
C PHE A 194 24.52 9.88 11.02
N LYS A 195 24.72 10.54 12.17
CA LYS A 195 26.04 10.78 12.75
C LYS A 195 26.77 9.46 13.01
N SER A 196 26.12 8.50 13.66
CA SER A 196 26.71 7.17 13.89
C SER A 196 26.83 6.35 12.60
N ILE A 197 25.82 6.38 11.73
CA ILE A 197 25.84 5.65 10.45
C ILE A 197 26.99 6.15 9.55
N ALA A 198 27.25 7.46 9.52
CA ALA A 198 28.31 8.06 8.71
C ALA A 198 29.73 7.73 9.21
N MET A 199 29.88 7.16 10.41
CA MET A 199 31.17 6.69 10.93
C MET A 199 31.48 5.22 10.58
N LEU A 200 30.52 4.47 10.03
CA LEU A 200 30.76 3.07 9.66
C LEU A 200 31.77 2.93 8.52
N GLU A 201 32.71 2.00 8.60
CA GLU A 201 33.66 1.77 7.52
C GLU A 201 32.94 1.24 6.26
N THR A 202 33.04 1.99 5.16
CA THR A 202 32.55 1.61 3.82
C THR A 202 33.20 2.49 2.77
N THR A 203 33.27 2.01 1.53
CA THR A 203 33.71 2.80 0.36
C THR A 203 32.55 3.57 -0.29
N ALA A 204 31.30 3.31 0.10
CA ALA A 204 30.14 3.98 -0.47
C ALA A 204 30.04 5.44 0.01
N ALA A 205 29.92 6.38 -0.93
CA ALA A 205 29.73 7.81 -0.63
C ALA A 205 28.34 8.12 -0.03
N THR A 206 27.36 7.25 -0.30
CA THR A 206 25.99 7.36 0.16
C THR A 206 25.58 6.12 0.96
N THR A 207 24.67 6.30 1.90
CA THR A 207 24.03 5.21 2.64
C THR A 207 22.52 5.27 2.41
N ASP A 208 21.94 4.16 1.95
CA ASP A 208 20.49 4.03 1.76
C ASP A 208 19.85 3.38 2.99
N ILE A 209 18.84 4.04 3.57
CA ILE A 209 18.07 3.56 4.72
C ILE A 209 16.61 3.38 4.29
N GLY A 210 16.09 2.17 4.47
CA GLY A 210 14.70 1.83 4.21
C GLY A 210 13.84 2.02 5.44
N ILE A 211 12.64 2.56 5.23
CA ILE A 211 11.55 2.59 6.20
C ILE A 211 10.47 1.64 5.72
N ARG A 212 10.02 0.75 6.59
CA ARG A 212 8.96 -0.20 6.29
C ARG A 212 7.79 -0.07 7.24
N THR A 213 6.60 -0.37 6.74
CA THR A 213 5.36 -0.35 7.53
C THR A 213 4.55 -1.62 7.32
N MET A 214 3.71 -1.95 8.29
CA MET A 214 2.64 -2.94 8.14
C MET A 214 1.52 -2.67 9.13
N TRP A 215 0.30 -3.06 8.75
CA TRP A 215 -0.85 -3.05 9.64
C TRP A 215 -0.94 -4.36 10.42
N GLU A 216 -1.11 -4.29 11.75
CA GLU A 216 -1.22 -5.46 12.65
C GLU A 216 -2.51 -6.27 12.45
N ILE A 217 -3.56 -5.66 11.90
CA ILE A 217 -4.84 -6.31 11.55
C ILE A 217 -5.26 -5.92 10.13
N CYS A 218 -6.20 -6.67 9.53
CA CYS A 218 -6.75 -6.47 8.16
C CYS A 218 -7.17 -5.02 7.89
N ARG A 219 -6.23 -4.15 7.54
CA ARG A 219 -6.46 -2.74 7.24
C ARG A 219 -5.50 -2.25 6.18
N MET A 220 -6.00 -1.27 5.46
CA MET A 220 -5.27 -0.41 4.54
C MET A 220 -5.63 1.00 4.97
N GLY A 221 -4.67 1.91 4.90
CA GLY A 221 -4.90 3.27 5.38
C GLY A 221 -3.76 4.20 5.01
N ASP A 222 -4.13 5.45 4.85
CA ASP A 222 -3.18 6.53 4.65
C ASP A 222 -2.60 6.93 6.02
N PHE A 223 -1.33 7.31 6.05
CA PHE A 223 -0.65 7.77 7.26
C PHE A 223 0.23 8.97 6.96
N ASP A 224 0.35 9.86 7.93
CA ASP A 224 1.25 10.99 7.88
C ASP A 224 2.56 10.63 8.56
N MET A 225 3.68 10.89 7.88
CA MET A 225 5.01 10.79 8.43
C MET A 225 5.56 12.20 8.65
N ARG A 226 5.69 12.61 9.91
CA ARG A 226 6.41 13.82 10.30
C ARG A 226 7.90 13.53 10.40
N VAL A 227 8.70 14.31 9.69
CA VAL A 227 10.15 14.19 9.59
C VAL A 227 10.79 15.41 10.25
N ARG A 228 11.53 15.19 11.34
CA ARG A 228 12.32 16.23 12.01
C ARG A 228 13.80 15.91 11.92
N THR A 229 14.59 16.85 11.40
CA THR A 229 16.05 16.67 11.29
C THR A 229 16.80 17.64 12.21
N TYR A 230 17.91 17.17 12.78
CA TYR A 230 18.73 17.94 13.70
C TYR A 230 20.20 17.88 13.27
N LEU A 231 20.89 19.01 13.35
CA LEU A 231 22.34 19.11 13.16
C LEU A 231 23.02 19.34 14.51
N GLY A 232 24.02 18.52 14.84
CA GLY A 232 24.70 18.54 16.12
C GLY A 232 23.88 18.02 17.30
N GLY A 233 24.36 18.31 18.50
CA GLY A 233 23.73 17.92 19.75
C GLY A 233 23.84 16.43 20.09
N THR A 234 22.99 16.02 21.02
CA THR A 234 22.86 14.67 21.55
C THR A 234 21.39 14.27 21.60
N MET A 235 21.06 13.08 21.08
CA MET A 235 19.70 12.53 21.15
C MET A 235 19.49 11.75 22.43
N MET A 236 18.37 12.01 23.10
CA MET A 236 17.94 11.31 24.30
C MET A 236 16.50 10.82 24.13
N ASP A 237 16.16 9.75 24.85
CA ASP A 237 14.79 9.28 24.99
C ASP A 237 14.20 9.92 26.26
N ASN A 238 13.05 10.56 26.11
CA ASN A 238 12.27 11.13 27.19
C ASN A 238 10.84 10.61 27.09
N ASN A 239 10.55 9.50 27.77
CA ASN A 239 9.24 8.86 27.81
C ASN A 239 8.66 8.52 26.42
N GLY A 240 9.51 7.95 25.55
CA GLY A 240 9.12 7.58 24.19
C GLY A 240 9.18 8.74 23.20
N GLU A 241 9.59 9.93 23.63
CA GLU A 241 9.93 11.06 22.76
C GLU A 241 11.44 11.14 22.54
N PHE A 242 11.87 11.24 21.29
CA PHE A 242 13.25 11.56 20.98
C PHE A 242 13.47 13.08 21.06
N GLN A 243 14.37 13.51 21.95
CA GLN A 243 14.71 14.91 22.18
C GLN A 243 16.18 15.16 21.84
N ASN A 244 16.45 16.22 21.08
CA ASN A 244 17.81 16.67 20.79
C ASN A 244 18.19 17.81 21.74
N THR A 245 19.27 17.65 22.49
CA THR A 245 19.82 18.69 23.36
C THR A 245 21.13 19.23 22.78
N GLY A 246 21.22 20.55 22.65
CA GLY A 246 22.43 21.25 22.19
C GLY A 246 22.63 21.26 20.67
N GLY A 247 21.76 20.63 19.88
CA GLY A 247 21.74 20.73 18.42
C GLY A 247 20.70 21.72 17.92
N THR A 248 20.63 21.87 16.60
CA THR A 248 19.71 22.78 15.91
C THR A 248 18.70 21.96 15.10
N LEU A 249 17.40 22.25 15.26
CA LEU A 249 16.36 21.72 14.36
C LEU A 249 16.55 22.37 12.97
N VAL A 250 16.77 21.55 11.95
CA VAL A 250 17.06 22.03 10.58
C VAL A 250 15.79 22.00 9.73
N GLN A 251 15.01 20.92 9.82
CA GLN A 251 13.73 20.79 9.13
C GLN A 251 12.69 20.09 9.99
N ASP A 252 11.43 20.44 9.76
CA ASP A 252 10.25 19.84 10.34
C ASP A 252 9.14 19.86 9.29
N ILE A 253 8.94 18.73 8.62
CA ILE A 253 7.99 18.59 7.52
C ILE A 253 7.08 17.40 7.76
N THR A 254 5.88 17.44 7.19
CA THR A 254 4.94 16.31 7.18
C THR A 254 4.76 15.85 5.75
N LEU A 255 4.91 14.54 5.54
CA LEU A 255 4.71 13.88 4.26
C LEU A 255 3.61 12.85 4.43
N SER A 256 2.61 12.87 3.56
CA SER A 256 1.58 11.83 3.55
C SER A 256 2.06 10.64 2.72
N ALA A 257 1.87 9.46 3.25
CA ALA A 257 2.24 8.17 2.67
C ALA A 257 1.11 7.17 2.90
N ASN A 258 1.14 6.03 2.23
CA ASN A 258 0.05 5.07 2.31
C ASN A 258 0.54 3.68 2.62
N GLY A 259 -0.13 3.00 3.56
CA GLY A 259 0.17 1.61 3.92
C GLY A 259 -0.93 0.69 3.41
N THR A 260 -0.57 -0.29 2.58
CA THR A 260 -1.48 -1.26 1.97
C THR A 260 -1.32 -2.68 2.50
N LYS A 261 -0.20 -2.98 3.19
CA LYS A 261 0.14 -4.35 3.56
C LYS A 261 -0.29 -4.71 4.97
N MET A 262 -0.96 -5.85 5.05
CA MET A 262 -1.38 -6.50 6.27
C MET A 262 -0.36 -7.58 6.67
N GLY A 263 -0.02 -7.64 7.95
CA GLY A 263 0.77 -8.72 8.53
C GLY A 263 -0.01 -9.44 9.63
N THR A 264 -0.14 -10.77 9.54
CA THR A 264 -0.71 -11.60 10.64
C THR A 264 0.22 -11.72 11.84
N TYR A 265 1.50 -11.42 11.66
CA TYR A 265 2.48 -11.33 12.73
C TYR A 265 3.47 -10.23 12.38
N PRO A 266 3.95 -9.47 13.37
CA PRO A 266 4.72 -8.31 13.05
C PRO A 266 6.18 -8.72 12.75
N ARG A 267 6.47 -8.92 11.45
CA ARG A 267 7.77 -9.35 10.94
C ARG A 267 8.21 -8.43 9.80
N TYR A 268 9.51 -8.18 9.70
CA TYR A 268 10.07 -7.34 8.62
C TYR A 268 9.81 -7.90 7.20
N ASN A 269 9.54 -9.20 7.07
CA ASN A 269 9.22 -9.84 5.78
C ASN A 269 7.73 -9.73 5.42
N SER A 270 6.86 -9.43 6.39
CA SER A 270 5.44 -9.12 6.19
C SER A 270 5.17 -7.61 6.04
N SER A 271 6.20 -6.76 6.11
CA SER A 271 6.07 -5.32 5.86
C SER A 271 6.31 -4.93 4.40
N GLU A 272 5.89 -3.72 4.06
CA GLU A 272 6.11 -3.05 2.77
C GLU A 272 7.03 -1.86 2.96
N ASP A 273 7.74 -1.45 1.90
CA ASP A 273 8.56 -0.24 1.93
C ASP A 273 7.65 1.00 1.90
N ALA A 274 7.84 1.91 2.85
CA ALA A 274 7.05 3.14 3.01
C ALA A 274 7.84 4.40 2.65
N ALA A 275 9.15 4.38 2.91
CA ALA A 275 10.03 5.46 2.52
C ALA A 275 11.47 4.97 2.36
N MET A 276 12.28 5.75 1.66
CA MET A 276 13.71 5.49 1.48
C MET A 276 14.50 6.79 1.61
N PHE A 277 15.50 6.77 2.48
CA PHE A 277 16.52 7.81 2.54
C PHE A 277 17.71 7.39 1.71
N ARG A 278 18.28 8.33 0.97
CA ARG A 278 19.64 8.24 0.43
C ARG A 278 20.45 9.39 0.99
N TYR A 279 21.33 9.07 1.94
CA TYR A 279 22.11 10.04 2.70
C TYR A 279 23.53 10.15 2.15
N ASN A 280 23.97 11.36 1.82
CA ASN A 280 25.35 11.64 1.43
C ASN A 280 26.21 11.91 2.67
N ARG A 281 27.20 11.06 2.88
CA ARG A 281 27.98 11.02 4.12
C ARG A 281 28.90 12.24 4.30
N SER A 282 29.32 12.84 3.18
CA SER A 282 30.24 13.99 3.17
C SER A 282 29.53 15.32 3.37
N THR A 283 28.39 15.51 2.70
CA THR A 283 27.61 16.75 2.75
C THR A 283 26.58 16.75 3.87
N LYS A 284 26.31 15.58 4.45
CA LYS A 284 25.27 15.33 5.45
C LYS A 284 23.84 15.60 4.98
N GLN A 285 23.64 15.75 3.67
CA GLN A 285 22.34 15.94 3.05
C GLN A 285 21.71 14.59 2.67
N ALA A 286 20.40 14.57 2.46
CA ALA A 286 19.72 13.38 1.98
C ALA A 286 18.60 13.68 1.00
N THR A 287 18.23 12.68 0.22
CA THR A 287 16.92 12.63 -0.44
C THR A 287 16.02 11.68 0.30
N LEU A 288 14.78 12.09 0.54
CA LEU A 288 13.72 11.26 1.09
C LEU A 288 12.67 11.00 0.01
N GLN A 289 12.49 9.73 -0.31
CA GLN A 289 11.46 9.25 -1.22
C GLN A 289 10.34 8.58 -0.41
N ILE A 290 9.10 9.05 -0.57
CA ILE A 290 7.92 8.32 -0.10
C ILE A 290 7.55 7.26 -1.16
N LEU A 291 7.16 6.07 -0.70
CA LEU A 291 6.88 4.90 -1.54
C LEU A 291 5.39 4.53 -1.53
#